data_AF-A0A7Y5LUC4-F1
#
_entry.id   AF-A0A7Y5LUC4-F1
#
_cell.length_a   1.000
_cell.length_b   1.000
_cell.length_c   1.000
_cell.angle_alpha   90.00
_cell.angle_beta   90.00
_cell.angle_gamma   90.00
#
_symmetry.space_group_name_H-M   'P 1'
#
loop_
_entity.id
_entity.type
_entity.pdbx_description
1 polymer ?
#
loop_
_entity_poly.entity_id
_entity_poly.type
_entity_poly.pdbx_seq_one_letter_code
_entity_poly.pdbx_strand_id
1 'polypeptide(L)'
;MKWLSEPWPWWVAGSAIGLIVTAFAFATGKPVGVSTGIGGLCARIAPRIRYFQQSAYKAPWRIWFIAGIPLGGLLGAALAGKVGWVTSMGDFDSGISGHPVVRLAFLFVGGTLAGYGARWAGG
;
A
#
# COMPACT_ATOMS: atom_id res chain seq x y z
N MET A 1 9.80 25.89 -4.99
CA MET A 1 9.92 24.44 -4.70
C MET A 1 9.65 24.04 -3.24
N LYS A 2 9.46 24.97 -2.27
CA LYS A 2 9.11 24.60 -0.87
C LYS A 2 7.74 23.92 -0.71
N TRP A 3 6.77 24.30 -1.55
CA TRP A 3 5.38 23.81 -1.52
C TRP A 3 5.20 22.31 -1.84
N LEU A 4 6.15 21.68 -2.53
CA LEU A 4 6.14 20.22 -2.76
C LEU A 4 6.82 19.45 -1.62
N SER A 5 7.70 20.09 -0.85
CA SER A 5 8.50 19.41 0.18
C SER A 5 7.86 19.46 1.57
N GLU A 6 6.89 20.36 1.78
CA GLU A 6 6.09 20.48 2.99
C GLU A 6 4.91 19.49 2.99
N PRO A 7 4.54 18.92 4.16
CA PRO A 7 3.40 18.03 4.25
C PRO A 7 2.14 18.79 3.84
N TRP A 8 1.45 18.26 2.84
CA TRP A 8 0.19 18.85 2.40
C TRP A 8 -0.85 18.80 3.53
N PRO A 9 -1.71 19.82 3.64
CA PRO A 9 -2.81 19.77 4.59
C PRO A 9 -3.68 18.53 4.35
N TRP A 10 -4.09 17.87 5.42
CA TRP A 10 -4.83 16.60 5.38
C TRP A 10 -6.11 16.68 4.53
N TRP A 11 -6.79 17.83 4.51
CA TRP A 11 -8.01 18.06 3.74
C TRP A 11 -7.74 18.13 2.22
N VAL A 12 -6.59 18.67 1.81
CA VAL A 12 -6.16 18.68 0.40
C VAL A 12 -5.80 17.27 -0.04
N ALA A 13 -4.96 16.58 0.75
CA ALA A 13 -4.52 15.23 0.45
C ALA A 13 -5.72 14.26 0.40
N GLY A 14 -6.63 14.32 1.37
CA GLY A 14 -7.83 13.49 1.42
C GLY A 14 -8.75 13.73 0.22
N SER A 15 -9.01 14.99 -0.13
CA SER A 15 -9.86 15.33 -1.28
C SER A 15 -9.25 14.86 -2.60
N ALA A 16 -7.94 15.04 -2.79
CA ALA A 16 -7.23 14.60 -3.99
C ALA A 16 -7.26 13.07 -4.12
N ILE A 17 -6.99 12.33 -3.03
CA ILE A 17 -7.04 10.86 -3.02
C ILE A 17 -8.47 10.39 -3.32
N GLY A 18 -9.48 10.99 -2.68
CA GLY A 18 -10.89 10.66 -2.92
C GLY A 18 -11.28 10.86 -4.37
N LEU A 19 -10.92 12.01 -4.97
CA LEU A 19 -11.23 12.32 -6.36
C LEU A 19 -10.55 11.34 -7.32
N ILE A 20 -9.29 10.99 -7.09
CA ILE A 20 -8.57 10.00 -7.90
C ILE A 20 -9.24 8.64 -7.78
N VAL A 21 -9.57 8.19 -6.57
CA VAL A 21 -10.22 6.89 -6.34
C VAL A 21 -11.60 6.83 -6.98
N THR A 22 -12.41 7.88 -6.84
CA THR A 22 -13.75 7.95 -7.44
C THR A 22 -13.68 8.03 -8.96
N ALA A 23 -12.81 8.87 -9.53
CA ALA A 23 -12.62 8.96 -10.98
C ALA A 23 -12.20 7.61 -11.57
N PHE A 24 -11.38 6.88 -10.83
CA PHE A 24 -10.89 5.59 -11.23
C PHE A 24 -11.91 4.45 -11.10
N ALA A 25 -12.70 4.47 -10.02
CA ALA A 25 -13.84 3.59 -9.85
C ALA A 25 -14.88 3.83 -10.96
N PHE A 26 -15.08 5.09 -11.36
CA PHE A 26 -15.95 5.46 -12.47
C PHE A 26 -15.41 4.95 -13.81
N ALA A 27 -14.12 5.13 -14.09
CA ALA A 27 -13.50 4.68 -15.34
C ALA A 27 -13.48 3.15 -15.49
N THR A 28 -13.29 2.41 -14.39
CA THR A 28 -13.13 0.94 -14.44
C THR A 28 -14.43 0.20 -14.09
N GLY A 29 -15.40 0.86 -13.46
CA GLY A 29 -16.63 0.25 -12.94
C GLY A 29 -16.39 -0.83 -11.88
N LYS A 30 -15.18 -0.90 -11.30
CA LYS A 30 -14.74 -1.97 -10.40
C LYS A 30 -14.18 -1.39 -9.10
N PRO A 31 -14.46 -1.99 -7.94
CA PRO A 31 -13.90 -1.54 -6.68
C PRO A 31 -12.39 -1.75 -6.66
N VAL A 32 -11.66 -0.73 -6.20
CA VAL A 32 -10.24 -0.80 -5.88
C VAL A 32 -10.02 -1.64 -4.63
N GLY A 33 -9.19 -2.68 -4.73
CA GLY A 33 -8.84 -3.53 -3.60
C GLY A 33 -7.39 -3.98 -3.70
N VAL A 34 -6.59 -3.55 -2.72
CA VAL A 34 -5.16 -3.87 -2.64
C VAL A 34 -4.97 -5.33 -2.22
N SER A 35 -5.67 -5.80 -1.18
CA SER A 35 -5.57 -7.19 -0.68
C SER A 35 -5.91 -8.24 -1.73
N THR A 36 -6.99 -8.02 -2.48
CA THR A 36 -7.43 -8.89 -3.57
C THR A 36 -6.49 -8.84 -4.79
N GLY A 37 -5.83 -7.71 -5.05
CA GLY A 37 -4.81 -7.66 -6.09
C GLY A 37 -3.48 -8.32 -5.67
N ILE A 38 -3.07 -8.22 -4.39
CA ILE A 38 -1.91 -8.95 -3.85
C ILE A 38 -2.19 -10.45 -3.90
N GLY A 39 -3.43 -10.87 -3.57
CA GLY A 39 -3.91 -12.22 -3.78
C GLY A 39 -3.83 -12.67 -5.25
N GLY A 40 -4.12 -11.78 -6.21
CA GLY A 40 -3.95 -12.03 -7.64
C GLY A 40 -2.51 -12.21 -8.09
N LEU A 41 -1.57 -11.44 -7.51
CA LEU A 41 -0.15 -11.65 -7.73
C LEU A 41 0.31 -13.00 -7.15
N CYS A 42 -0.12 -13.32 -5.93
CA CYS A 42 0.18 -14.58 -5.26
C CYS A 42 -0.41 -15.79 -6.02
N ALA A 43 -1.58 -15.63 -6.64
CA ALA A 43 -2.19 -16.65 -7.50
C ALA A 43 -1.35 -17.04 -8.71
N ARG A 44 -0.55 -16.10 -9.25
CA ARG A 44 0.37 -16.40 -10.37
C ARG A 44 1.67 -17.06 -9.91
N ILE A 45 2.15 -16.72 -8.72
CA ILE A 45 3.39 -17.27 -8.17
C ILE A 45 3.15 -18.68 -7.59
N ALA A 46 2.02 -18.88 -6.91
CA ALA A 46 1.66 -20.14 -6.25
C ALA A 46 0.31 -20.69 -6.77
N PRO A 47 0.25 -21.15 -8.04
CA PRO A 47 -1.01 -21.60 -8.68
C PRO A 47 -1.56 -22.91 -8.10
N ARG A 48 -0.78 -23.64 -7.29
CA ARG A 48 -1.14 -24.95 -6.72
C ARG A 48 -2.13 -24.88 -5.56
N ILE A 49 -2.40 -23.70 -4.99
CA ILE A 49 -3.29 -23.55 -3.83
C ILE A 49 -4.70 -23.19 -4.31
N ARG A 50 -5.69 -24.03 -3.98
CA ARG A 50 -7.10 -23.90 -4.42
C ARG A 50 -7.74 -22.56 -4.02
N TYR A 51 -7.29 -21.96 -2.92
CA TYR A 51 -7.73 -20.64 -2.44
C TYR A 51 -7.45 -19.51 -3.46
N PHE A 52 -6.32 -19.56 -4.17
CA PHE A 52 -5.91 -18.51 -5.10
C PHE A 52 -6.47 -18.67 -6.52
N GLN A 53 -7.19 -19.75 -6.81
CA GLN A 53 -7.77 -20.00 -8.15
C GLN A 53 -9.15 -19.35 -8.37
N GLN A 54 -9.68 -18.62 -7.37
CA GLN A 54 -10.98 -17.97 -7.51
C GLN A 54 -10.97 -16.89 -8.61
N SER A 55 -12.11 -16.71 -9.27
CA SER A 55 -12.30 -15.73 -10.35
C SER A 55 -12.00 -14.28 -9.93
N ALA A 56 -12.15 -13.96 -8.64
CA ALA A 56 -11.83 -12.66 -8.05
C ALA A 56 -10.34 -12.24 -8.21
N TYR A 57 -9.42 -13.21 -8.31
CA TYR A 57 -7.98 -12.98 -8.39
C TYR A 57 -7.44 -12.89 -9.83
N LYS A 58 -8.29 -13.18 -10.84
CA LYS A 58 -7.88 -13.25 -12.25
C LYS A 58 -7.92 -11.90 -12.99
N ALA A 59 -8.20 -10.79 -12.30
CA ALA A 59 -8.30 -9.47 -12.93
C ALA A 59 -6.90 -8.89 -13.26
N PRO A 60 -6.49 -8.78 -14.54
CA PRO A 60 -5.13 -8.35 -14.90
C PRO A 60 -4.86 -6.88 -14.54
N TRP A 61 -5.91 -6.06 -14.52
CA TRP A 61 -5.85 -4.62 -14.25
C TRP A 61 -5.36 -4.30 -12.81
N ARG A 62 -5.67 -5.16 -11.82
CA ARG A 62 -5.27 -4.96 -10.41
C ARG A 62 -3.77 -5.06 -10.17
N ILE A 63 -3.03 -5.79 -11.01
CA ILE A 63 -1.57 -5.92 -10.87
C ILE A 63 -0.88 -4.63 -11.27
N TRP A 64 -1.36 -3.97 -12.33
CA TRP A 64 -0.87 -2.66 -12.74
C TRP A 64 -1.12 -1.61 -11.65
N PHE A 65 -2.27 -1.67 -10.98
CA PHE A 65 -2.55 -0.80 -9.83
C PHE A 65 -1.56 -1.00 -8.69
N ILE A 66 -1.34 -2.25 -8.27
CA ILE A 66 -0.43 -2.56 -7.17
C ILE A 66 1.02 -2.22 -7.51
N ALA A 67 1.45 -2.50 -8.74
CA ALA A 67 2.77 -2.11 -9.20
C ALA A 67 2.92 -0.57 -9.30
N GLY A 68 1.84 0.14 -9.59
CA GLY A 68 1.80 1.60 -9.65
C GLY A 68 1.97 2.28 -8.29
N ILE A 69 1.55 1.66 -7.18
CA ILE A 69 1.68 2.22 -5.83
C ILE A 69 3.15 2.51 -5.45
N PRO A 70 4.09 1.53 -5.47
CA PRO A 70 5.49 1.78 -5.14
C PRO A 70 6.16 2.69 -6.18
N LEU A 71 5.80 2.60 -7.46
CA LEU A 71 6.32 3.49 -8.50
C LEU A 71 5.89 4.94 -8.27
N GLY A 72 4.62 5.17 -7.95
CA GLY A 72 4.10 6.50 -7.61
C GLY A 72 4.74 7.07 -6.33
N GLY A 73 4.94 6.22 -5.32
CA GLY A 73 5.67 6.61 -4.11
C GLY A 73 7.12 7.01 -4.40
N LEU A 74 7.82 6.25 -5.24
CA LEU A 74 9.19 6.56 -5.65
C LEU A 74 9.26 7.85 -6.46
N LEU A 75 8.34 8.05 -7.42
CA LEU A 75 8.25 9.29 -8.20
C LEU A 75 7.96 10.49 -7.29
N GLY A 76 7.04 10.35 -6.33
CA GLY A 76 6.76 11.38 -5.33
C GLY A 76 7.99 11.72 -4.49
N ALA A 77 8.73 10.70 -4.02
CA ALA A 77 9.96 10.89 -3.26
C ALA A 77 11.07 11.55 -4.10
N ALA A 78 11.18 11.17 -5.37
CA ALA A 78 12.12 11.76 -6.33
C ALA A 78 11.80 13.24 -6.60
N LEU A 79 10.53 13.55 -6.85
CA LEU A 79 10.05 14.93 -7.03
C LEU A 79 10.24 15.78 -5.77
N ALA A 80 10.08 15.19 -4.58
CA ALA A 80 10.31 15.87 -3.32
C ALA A 80 11.81 16.00 -2.95
N GLY A 81 12.72 15.38 -3.72
CA GLY A 81 14.15 15.35 -3.44
C GLY A 81 14.54 14.54 -2.19
N LYS A 82 13.64 13.69 -1.69
CA LYS A 82 13.81 12.89 -0.45
C LYS A 82 13.97 11.40 -0.75
N VAL A 83 14.81 11.07 -1.72
CA VAL A 83 15.16 9.66 -2.02
C VAL A 83 16.36 9.28 -1.17
N GLY A 84 16.12 8.45 -0.15
CA GLY A 84 17.16 7.98 0.74
C GLY A 84 16.75 6.68 1.42
N TRP A 85 17.75 5.92 1.86
CA TRP A 85 17.53 4.76 2.72
C TRP A 85 17.21 5.26 4.12
N VAL A 86 15.96 5.09 4.53
CA VAL A 86 15.49 5.46 5.87
C VAL A 86 15.45 4.20 6.72
N THR A 87 16.33 4.13 7.72
CA THR A 87 16.41 3.02 8.69
C THR A 87 15.77 3.37 10.04
N SER A 88 15.38 4.64 10.22
CA SER A 88 14.77 5.15 11.44
C SER A 88 13.33 5.58 11.18
N MET A 89 12.42 5.12 12.04
CA MET A 89 10.99 5.37 11.90
C MET A 89 10.54 6.60 12.71
N GLY A 90 11.42 7.60 12.82
CA GLY A 90 11.17 8.85 13.54
C GLY A 90 10.90 8.62 15.03
N ASP A 91 9.87 9.28 15.58
CA ASP A 91 9.49 9.15 16.99
C ASP A 91 9.12 7.71 17.41
N PHE A 92 8.80 6.84 16.46
CA PHE A 92 8.53 5.43 16.72
C PHE A 92 9.76 4.67 17.27
N ASP A 93 10.96 5.14 16.93
CA ASP A 93 12.22 4.63 17.45
C ASP A 93 12.47 5.00 18.92
N SER A 94 11.77 6.03 19.43
CA SER A 94 11.84 6.46 20.84
C SER A 94 10.82 5.74 21.72
N GLY A 95 9.67 5.35 21.15
CA GLY A 95 8.60 4.62 21.86
C GLY A 95 8.83 3.10 21.96
N ILE A 96 9.56 2.51 21.01
CA ILE A 96 9.94 1.09 21.02
C ILE A 96 11.45 1.04 21.12
N SER A 97 11.96 0.34 22.14
CA SER A 97 13.40 0.22 22.43
C SER A 97 14.19 0.14 21.14
N GLY A 98 15.21 1.01 20.99
CA GLY A 98 15.85 1.29 19.71
C GLY A 98 16.58 0.11 19.02
N HIS A 99 16.35 -1.11 19.48
CA HIS A 99 16.81 -2.34 18.88
C HIS A 99 16.06 -2.67 17.58
N PRO A 100 16.81 -2.93 16.48
CA PRO A 100 16.23 -3.22 15.17
C PRO A 100 15.36 -4.49 15.16
N VAL A 101 15.63 -5.45 16.05
CA VAL A 101 14.88 -6.71 16.16
C VAL A 101 13.47 -6.48 16.68
N VAL A 102 13.30 -5.65 17.71
CA VAL A 102 11.99 -5.37 18.31
C VAL A 102 11.11 -4.60 17.31
N ARG A 103 11.71 -3.67 16.57
CA ARG A 103 11.05 -2.93 15.49
C ARG A 103 10.58 -3.88 14.39
N LEU A 104 11.44 -4.77 13.93
CA LEU A 104 11.09 -5.76 12.91
C LEU A 104 9.95 -6.66 13.38
N ALA A 105 10.00 -7.14 14.63
CA ALA A 105 8.94 -7.95 15.21
C ALA A 105 7.61 -7.18 15.29
N PHE A 106 7.63 -5.93 15.73
CA PHE A 106 6.44 -5.10 15.81
C PHE A 106 5.82 -4.83 14.44
N LEU A 107 6.65 -4.47 13.44
CA LEU A 107 6.21 -4.26 12.07
C LEU A 107 5.64 -5.54 11.44
N PHE A 108 6.26 -6.68 11.71
CA PHE A 108 5.79 -7.96 11.22
C PHE A 108 4.43 -8.35 11.83
N VAL A 109 4.29 -8.19 13.14
CA VAL A 109 3.02 -8.45 13.85
C VAL A 109 1.94 -7.49 13.36
N GLY A 110 2.24 -6.18 13.29
CA GLY A 110 1.31 -5.17 12.81
C GLY A 110 0.86 -5.41 11.36
N GLY A 111 1.80 -5.75 10.47
CA GLY A 111 1.48 -6.10 9.08
C GLY A 111 0.62 -7.35 8.96
N THR A 112 0.91 -8.38 9.76
CA THR A 112 0.11 -9.62 9.81
C THR A 112 -1.30 -9.34 10.31
N LEU A 113 -1.44 -8.53 11.36
CA LEU A 113 -2.74 -8.15 11.93
C LEU A 113 -3.57 -7.33 10.94
N ALA A 114 -2.95 -6.36 10.26
CA ALA A 114 -3.60 -5.55 9.24
C ALA A 114 -4.07 -6.41 8.04
N GLY A 115 -3.23 -7.36 7.60
CA GLY A 115 -3.59 -8.29 6.54
C GLY A 115 -4.75 -9.22 6.91
N TYR A 116 -4.73 -9.75 8.14
CA TYR A 116 -5.82 -10.57 8.67
C TYR A 116 -7.12 -9.78 8.81
N GLY A 117 -7.05 -8.56 9.35
CA GLY A 117 -8.19 -7.65 9.49
C GLY A 117 -8.82 -7.27 8.15
N ALA A 118 -8.00 -7.00 7.12
CA ALA A 118 -8.51 -6.72 5.78
C ALA A 118 -9.35 -7.90 5.22
N ARG A 119 -8.87 -9.13 5.43
CA ARG A 119 -9.61 -10.35 5.02
C ARG A 119 -10.91 -10.55 5.80
N TRP A 120 -10.90 -10.25 7.11
CA TRP A 120 -12.09 -10.32 7.96
C TRP A 120 -13.16 -9.31 7.56
N ALA A 121 -12.75 -8.12 7.13
CA ALA A 121 -13.65 -7.09 6.62
C ALA A 121 -14.19 -7.36 5.20
N GLY A 122 -13.85 -8.51 4.60
CA GLY A 122 -14.28 -8.86 3.24
C GLY A 122 -13.50 -8.14 2.13
N GLY A 123 -12.30 -7.64 2.43
CA GLY A 123 -11.38 -6.96 1.51
C GLY A 123 -10.23 -7.82 0.97
#